data_AF-A0A7W0RES2-F1
#
_entry.id   AF-A0A7W0RES2-F1
#
_cell.length_a   1.000
_cell.length_b   1.000
_cell.length_c   1.000
_cell.angle_alpha   90.00
_cell.angle_beta   90.00
_cell.angle_gamma   90.00
#
_symmetry.space_group_name_H-M   'P 1'
#
loop_
_entity.id
_entity.type
_entity.pdbx_description
1 polymer ?
#
loop_
_entity_poly.entity_id
_entity_poly.type
_entity_poly.pdbx_seq_one_letter_code
_entity_poly.pdbx_strand_id
1 'polypeptide(L)' 'AGRRGASEGTGLGLALVREHVTLHGGKVWVEDRNGDGPGARFVVEMPGELSEAEPEPEADLGPAAVPAVEADVVEV' A
#
# COMPACT_ATOMS: atom_id res chain seq x y z
N ALA A 1 -16.99 -9.10 -2.37
CA ALA A 1 -15.88 -9.95 -2.83
C ALA A 1 -15.70 -9.74 -4.33
N GLY A 2 -14.63 -9.04 -4.72
CA GLY A 2 -14.35 -8.70 -6.11
C GLY A 2 -14.13 -9.94 -6.96
N ARG A 3 -14.80 -10.00 -8.12
CA ARG A 3 -14.55 -11.06 -9.10
C ARG A 3 -13.14 -10.89 -9.64
N ARG A 4 -12.24 -11.82 -9.30
CA ARG A 4 -11.12 -12.16 -10.17
C ARG A 4 -11.72 -12.79 -11.42
N GLY A 5 -11.84 -12.01 -12.48
CA GLY A 5 -12.12 -12.57 -13.80
C GLY A 5 -11.09 -13.66 -14.08
N ALA A 6 -11.55 -14.80 -14.59
CA ALA A 6 -10.76 -15.99 -14.90
C ALA A 6 -9.78 -15.78 -16.08
N SER A 7 -9.25 -14.58 -16.24
CA SER A 7 -8.13 -14.28 -17.13
C SER A 7 -6.89 -14.23 -16.26
N GLU A 8 -5.91 -15.06 -16.58
CA GLU A 8 -4.55 -14.92 -16.07
C GLU A 8 -4.14 -13.45 -16.24
N GLY A 9 -3.85 -12.78 -15.13
CA GLY A 9 -3.39 -11.40 -15.17
C GLY A 9 -2.06 -11.35 -15.90
N THR A 10 -1.81 -10.30 -16.66
CA THR A 10 -0.56 -10.16 -17.45
C THR A 10 0.71 -10.03 -16.60
N GLY A 11 0.60 -10.05 -15.27
CA GLY A 11 1.72 -9.86 -14.34
C GLY A 11 2.30 -8.45 -14.33
N LEU A 12 1.68 -7.49 -15.03
CA LEU A 12 2.25 -6.14 -15.22
C LEU A 12 2.17 -5.23 -14.01
N GLY A 13 1.34 -5.54 -13.00
CA GLY A 13 1.03 -4.62 -11.90
C GLY A 13 2.28 -4.08 -11.19
N LEU A 14 3.16 -4.96 -10.70
CA LEU A 14 4.37 -4.54 -9.98
C LEU A 14 5.44 -3.92 -10.91
N ALA A 15 5.46 -4.31 -12.19
CA ALA A 15 6.35 -3.69 -13.17
C ALA A 15 6.00 -2.22 -13.37
N LEU A 16 4.70 -1.91 -13.49
CA LEU A 16 4.20 -0.54 -13.60
C LEU A 16 4.47 0.27 -12.33
N VAL A 17 4.31 -0.33 -11.14
CA VAL A 17 4.63 0.34 -9.87
C VAL A 17 6.10 0.71 -9.82
N ARG A 18 7.00 -0.23 -10.12
CA ARG A 18 8.45 0.01 -10.12
C ARG A 18 8.83 1.13 -11.08
N GLU A 19 8.27 1.14 -12.28
CA GLU A 19 8.52 2.19 -13.27
C GLU A 19 8.08 3.56 -12.77
N HIS A 20 6.83 3.69 -12.30
CA HIS A 20 6.32 4.96 -11.80
C HIS A 20 7.12 5.48 -10.60
N VAL A 21 7.39 4.62 -9.62
CA VAL A 21 8.16 5.00 -8.43
C VAL A 21 9.56 5.48 -8.82
N THR A 22 10.22 4.78 -9.76
CA THR A 22 11.55 5.19 -10.27
C THR A 22 11.49 6.54 -10.98
N LEU A 23 10.46 6.78 -11.81
CA LEU A 23 10.29 8.06 -12.52
C LEU A 23 10.11 9.24 -11.56
N HIS A 24 9.52 9.01 -10.38
CA HIS A 24 9.35 10.02 -9.34
C HIS A 24 10.55 10.12 -8.39
N GLY A 25 11.66 9.40 -8.65
CA GLY A 25 12.84 9.41 -7.78
C GLY A 25 12.66 8.65 -6.47
N GLY A 26 11.63 7.82 -6.38
CA GLY A 26 11.35 6.95 -5.23
C GLY A 26 12.01 5.57 -5.33
N LYS A 27 11.68 4.70 -4.38
CA LYS A 27 12.13 3.30 -4.32
C LYS A 27 11.00 2.36 -3.94
N VAL A 28 11.07 1.12 -4.40
CA VAL A 28 10.10 0.07 -4.04
C VAL A 28 10.81 -1.24 -3.72
N TRP A 29 10.38 -1.93 -2.67
CA TRP A 29 10.91 -3.24 -2.25
C TRP A 29 9.83 -4.09 -1.57
N VAL A 30 10.17 -5.35 -1.30
CA VAL A 30 9.31 -6.30 -0.59
C VAL A 30 9.97 -6.69 0.72
N GLU A 31 9.19 -6.69 1.78
CA GLU A 31 9.54 -7.18 3.10
C GLU A 31 8.57 -8.29 3.50
N ASP A 32 8.97 -9.09 4.47
CA ASP A 32 8.05 -10.01 5.11
C ASP A 32 6.95 -9.22 5.82
N ARG A 33 5.74 -9.77 5.81
CA ARG A 33 4.67 -9.25 6.66
C ARG A 33 5.14 -9.32 8.10
N ASN A 34 5.00 -8.22 8.86
CA ASN A 34 5.31 -8.22 10.29
C ASN A 34 4.49 -9.31 11.01
N GLY A 35 5.14 -10.40 11.45
CA GLY A 35 4.55 -11.53 12.20
C GLY A 35 4.78 -12.89 11.54
N ASP A 36 4.39 -13.97 12.24
CA ASP A 36 4.63 -15.36 11.81
C ASP A 36 3.61 -15.89 10.77
N GLY A 37 2.89 -15.00 10.08
CA GLY A 37 1.80 -15.35 9.17
C GLY A 37 2.18 -15.26 7.68
N PRO A 38 1.52 -16.02 6.79
CA PRO A 38 1.74 -15.91 5.36
C PRO A 38 1.35 -14.52 4.81
N GLY A 39 2.10 -14.04 3.82
CA GLY A 39 1.84 -12.77 3.13
C GLY A 39 3.12 -12.07 2.69
N ALA A 40 2.96 -10.92 2.03
CA ALA A 40 4.05 -10.06 1.61
C ALA A 40 3.73 -8.59 1.91
N ARG A 41 4.73 -7.81 2.32
CA ARG A 41 4.63 -6.37 2.51
C ARG A 41 5.38 -5.67 1.39
N PHE A 42 4.69 -4.88 0.58
CA PHE A 42 5.32 -4.04 -0.45
C PHE A 42 5.50 -2.64 0.12
N VAL A 43 6.72 -2.12 0.08
CA VAL A 43 7.06 -0.81 0.61
C VAL A 43 7.44 0.11 -0.53
N VAL A 44 6.85 1.30 -0.56
CA VAL A 44 7.10 2.35 -1.54
C VAL A 44 7.58 3.60 -0.80
N GLU A 45 8.76 4.07 -1.14
CA GLU A 45 9.37 5.31 -0.66
C GLU A 45 9.29 6.34 -1.78
N MET A 46 8.75 7.52 -1.47
CA MET A 46 8.62 8.63 -2.42
C MET A 46 9.29 9.88 -1.85
N PRO A 47 10.06 10.64 -2.66
CA PRO A 47 10.58 11.93 -2.23
C PRO A 47 9.41 12.92 -2.14
N GLY A 48 9.19 13.46 -0.96
CA GLY A 48 8.17 14.47 -0.69
C GLY A 48 8.36 15.06 0.69
N GLU A 49 7.94 16.30 0.86
CA GLU A 49 7.76 16.87 2.19
C GLU A 49 6.48 16.27 2.77
N LEU A 50 6.60 15.56 3.88
CA LEU A 50 5.42 15.20 4.67
C LEU A 50 4.82 16.52 5.12
N SER A 51 3.77 16.96 4.44
CA SER A 51 2.93 18.04 4.93
C SER A 51 2.40 17.54 6.27
N GLU A 52 2.96 18.06 7.35
CA GLU A 52 2.44 17.91 8.69
C GLU A 52 1.10 18.65 8.65
N ALA A 53 0.04 17.94 8.25
CA ALA A 53 -1.31 18.45 8.36
C ALA A 53 -1.49 18.71 9.86
N GLU A 54 -1.45 19.99 10.25
CA GLU A 54 -1.82 20.38 11.60
C GLU A 54 -3.15 19.68 11.91
N PRO A 55 -3.22 18.86 12.97
CA PRO A 55 -4.45 18.17 13.30
C PRO A 55 -5.49 19.26 13.59
N GLU A 56 -6.42 19.47 12.66
CA GLU A 56 -7.59 20.28 12.95
C GLU A 56 -8.22 19.72 14.23
N PRO A 57 -8.48 20.57 15.25
CA PRO A 57 -8.81 20.09 16.58
C PRO A 57 -10.02 19.16 16.50
N GLU A 58 -9.81 17.94 16.98
CA GLU A 58 -10.76 16.84 17.08
C GLU A 58 -12.15 17.31 17.49
N ALA A 59 -13.03 17.49 16.52
CA ALA A 59 -14.47 17.48 16.74
C ALA A 59 -14.89 16.01 16.89
N ASP A 60 -14.71 15.45 18.09
CA ASP A 60 -15.41 14.28 18.64
C ASP A 60 -15.80 13.19 17.62
N LEU A 61 -14.80 12.66 16.91
CA LEU A 61 -14.91 11.39 16.20
C LEU A 61 -14.01 10.42 16.98
N GLY A 62 -14.63 9.66 17.89
CA GLY A 62 -13.97 8.60 18.67
C GLY A 62 -13.07 7.71 17.81
N PRO A 63 -12.13 6.97 18.42
CA PRO A 63 -10.85 6.58 17.83
C PRO A 63 -11.03 6.00 16.42
N ALA A 64 -10.92 6.87 15.42
CA ALA A 64 -10.61 6.48 14.07
C ALA A 64 -9.14 6.06 14.12
N ALA A 65 -8.90 4.89 14.71
CA ALA A 65 -7.82 4.04 14.30
C ALA A 65 -7.82 4.13 12.79
N VAL A 66 -6.78 4.73 12.20
CA VAL A 66 -6.45 4.50 10.81
C VAL A 66 -6.68 3.00 10.64
N PRO A 67 -7.71 2.55 9.90
CA PRO A 67 -7.80 1.13 9.64
C PRO A 67 -6.47 0.85 8.99
N ALA A 68 -5.64 0.03 9.64
CA ALA A 68 -4.46 -0.53 9.02
C ALA A 68 -4.97 -0.97 7.67
N VAL A 69 -4.59 -0.23 6.62
CA VAL A 69 -5.19 -0.40 5.30
C VAL A 69 -5.06 -1.88 5.05
N GLU A 70 -6.19 -2.59 5.12
CA GLU A 70 -6.20 -4.02 4.88
C GLU A 70 -5.84 -4.08 3.42
N ALA A 71 -4.54 -4.23 3.16
CA ALA A 71 -4.03 -4.53 1.85
C ALA A 71 -4.87 -5.73 1.45
N ASP A 72 -5.78 -5.51 0.50
CA ASP A 72 -6.69 -6.52 0.02
C ASP A 72 -5.77 -7.62 -0.51
N VAL A 73 -5.48 -8.61 0.35
CA VAL A 73 -4.65 -9.75 0.02
C VAL A 73 -5.54 -10.57 -0.88
N VAL A 74 -5.42 -10.29 -2.16
CA VAL A 74 -6.00 -11.06 -3.24
C VAL A 74 -5.26 -12.42 -3.24
N GLU A 75 -5.65 -13.34 -2.35
CA GLU A 75 -5.08 -14.69 -2.22
C GLU A 75 -5.40 -15.50 -3.47
N VAL A 76 -4.47 -15.64 -4.42
CA VAL A 76 -4.68 -16.42 -5.68
C VAL A 76 -4.76 -17.90 -5.38
#